data_AF-A0A2E1F6I1-F1
#
_entry.id   AF-A0A2E1F6I1-F1
#
_cell.length_a   1.000
_cell.length_b   1.000
_cell.length_c   1.000
_cell.angle_alpha   90.00
_cell.angle_beta   90.00
_cell.angle_gamma   90.00
#
_symmetry.space_group_name_H-M   'P 1'
#
loop_
_entity.id
_entity.type
_entity.pdbx_description
1 polymer ?
#
loop_
_entity_poly.entity_id
_entity_poly.type
_entity_poly.pdbx_seq_one_letter_code
_entity_poly.pdbx_strand_id
1 'polypeptide(L)'
;NQLINDKSKTFLESKSWIQTIPKEESSKFIYYSSDDYGFLIKLYKKRFMHIELDSFLKNETNKINKFIQINQRVFNEEIYLFDHPYFGVILSINEI
;
A
#
# COMPACT_ATOMS: atom_id res chain seq x y z
N ASN A 1 5.85 -2.27 18.96
CA ASN A 1 4.56 -1.68 19.40
C ASN A 1 4.69 -0.26 19.99
N GLN A 2 5.50 0.64 19.42
CA GLN A 2 5.68 2.02 19.94
C GLN A 2 5.07 3.13 19.08
N LEU A 3 4.47 2.81 17.92
CA LEU A 3 3.84 3.80 17.04
C LEU A 3 2.43 4.25 17.49
N ILE A 4 1.88 3.66 18.57
CA ILE A 4 0.46 3.79 18.97
C ILE A 4 0.21 4.97 19.93
N ASN A 5 1.24 5.60 20.51
CA ASN A 5 1.08 6.56 21.61
C ASN A 5 1.26 8.05 21.27
N ASP A 6 1.39 8.40 19.98
CA ASP A 6 1.42 9.81 19.58
C ASP A 6 -0.01 10.30 19.29
N LYS A 7 -0.54 11.20 20.12
CA LYS A 7 -1.92 11.75 20.02
C LYS A 7 -2.21 12.46 18.69
N SER A 8 -1.19 12.70 17.86
CA SER A 8 -1.31 13.37 16.56
C SER A 8 -1.58 12.44 15.37
N LYS A 9 -1.50 11.11 15.54
CA LYS A 9 -1.62 10.15 14.44
C LYS A 9 -2.64 9.06 14.77
N THR A 10 -3.50 8.76 13.80
CA THR A 10 -4.55 7.74 13.94
C THR A 10 -4.23 6.57 13.03
N PHE A 11 -4.26 5.36 13.58
CA PHE A 11 -4.19 4.14 12.78
C PHE A 11 -5.51 3.94 12.03
N LEU A 12 -5.45 3.81 10.71
CA LEU A 12 -6.63 3.57 9.87
C LEU A 12 -6.92 2.08 9.75
N GLU A 13 -5.95 1.30 9.23
CA GLU A 13 -6.11 -0.15 9.05
C GLU A 13 -4.82 -0.88 8.70
N SER A 14 -4.88 -2.21 8.75
CA SER A 14 -3.85 -3.14 8.28
C SER A 14 -4.50 -4.32 7.57
N LYS A 15 -3.98 -4.69 6.39
CA LYS A 15 -4.39 -5.87 5.60
C LYS A 15 -3.17 -6.72 5.26
N SER A 16 -3.37 -8.03 5.19
CA SER A 16 -2.33 -9.00 4.81
C SER A 16 -2.93 -10.10 3.94
N TRP A 17 -2.17 -10.58 2.96
CA TRP A 17 -2.57 -11.69 2.10
C TRP A 17 -1.35 -12.45 1.60
N ILE A 18 -1.57 -13.67 1.11
CA ILE A 18 -0.56 -14.50 0.47
C ILE A 18 -0.87 -14.56 -1.02
N GLN A 19 0.14 -14.40 -1.88
CA GLN A 19 0.00 -14.54 -3.32
C GLN A 19 1.27 -15.09 -3.95
N THR A 20 1.13 -15.68 -5.14
CA THR A 20 2.28 -15.95 -6.00
C THR A 20 2.81 -14.66 -6.62
N ILE A 21 4.01 -14.70 -7.22
CA ILE A 21 4.59 -13.55 -7.91
C ILE A 21 4.57 -13.79 -9.43
N PRO A 22 3.44 -13.45 -10.10
CA PRO A 22 3.32 -13.58 -11.55
C PRO A 22 4.20 -12.59 -12.31
N LYS A 23 4.31 -12.79 -13.62
CA LYS A 23 4.89 -11.80 -14.54
C LYS A 23 3.99 -10.57 -14.61
N GLU A 24 4.53 -9.43 -15.04
CA GLU A 24 3.79 -8.16 -15.15
C GLU A 24 2.47 -8.28 -15.94
N GLU A 25 2.51 -9.01 -17.05
CA GLU A 25 1.39 -9.25 -17.96
C GLU A 25 0.26 -10.10 -17.36
N SER A 26 0.59 -11.02 -16.45
CA SER A 26 -0.38 -11.92 -15.82
C SER A 26 -0.78 -11.49 -14.40
N SER A 27 -0.05 -10.53 -13.83
CA SER A 27 -0.33 -9.96 -12.53
C SER A 27 -1.58 -9.08 -12.55
N LYS A 28 -2.34 -9.11 -11.46
CA LYS A 28 -3.61 -8.37 -11.30
C LYS A 28 -3.50 -7.42 -10.12
N PHE A 29 -4.23 -6.30 -10.21
CA PHE A 29 -4.43 -5.43 -9.08
C PHE A 29 -5.35 -6.10 -8.06
N ILE A 30 -4.93 -6.01 -6.80
CA ILE A 30 -5.75 -6.24 -5.63
C ILE A 30 -6.28 -4.88 -5.20
N TYR A 31 -7.60 -4.77 -5.12
CA TYR A 31 -8.26 -3.55 -4.69
C TYR A 31 -8.86 -3.75 -3.31
N TYR A 32 -8.64 -2.76 -2.45
CA TYR A 32 -9.32 -2.62 -1.18
C TYR A 32 -9.83 -1.20 -1.03
N SER A 33 -11.04 -1.04 -0.52
CA SER A 33 -11.56 0.25 -0.10
C SER A 33 -12.46 0.12 1.11
N SER A 34 -12.47 1.20 1.87
CA SER A 34 -13.39 1.52 2.94
C SER A 34 -14.18 2.77 2.54
N ASP A 35 -14.98 3.29 3.47
CA ASP A 35 -15.76 4.51 3.25
C ASP A 35 -14.85 5.70 2.99
N ASP A 36 -13.73 5.82 3.74
CA ASP A 36 -12.87 7.01 3.70
C ASP A 36 -11.55 6.83 2.96
N TYR A 37 -11.06 5.60 2.77
CA TYR A 37 -9.73 5.34 2.18
C TYR A 37 -9.70 4.05 1.39
N GLY A 38 -8.62 3.83 0.66
CA GLY A 38 -8.41 2.58 -0.06
C GLY A 38 -7.04 2.51 -0.73
N PHE A 39 -6.78 1.36 -1.34
CA PHE A 39 -5.60 1.15 -2.17
C PHE A 39 -5.85 0.14 -3.28
N LEU A 40 -5.12 0.31 -4.38
CA LEU A 40 -4.89 -0.67 -5.42
C LEU A 40 -3.43 -1.06 -5.33
N ILE A 41 -3.14 -2.35 -5.21
CA ILE A 41 -1.77 -2.85 -5.18
C ILE A 41 -1.62 -3.98 -6.20
N LYS A 42 -0.54 -3.93 -6.97
CA LYS A 42 -0.14 -4.99 -7.90
C LYS A 42 1.31 -5.33 -7.64
N LEU A 43 1.58 -6.61 -7.42
CA LEU A 43 2.94 -7.14 -7.25
C LEU A 43 3.27 -8.06 -8.42
N TYR A 44 4.44 -7.90 -9.00
CA TYR A 44 4.87 -8.70 -10.16
C TYR A 44 6.38 -8.81 -10.29
N LYS A 45 6.83 -9.78 -11.06
CA LYS A 45 8.25 -10.02 -11.34
C LYS A 45 8.60 -9.66 -12.79
N LYS A 46 9.60 -8.79 -12.93
CA LYS A 46 10.38 -8.57 -14.16
C LYS A 46 11.74 -9.26 -13.99
N ARG A 47 12.85 -8.53 -14.11
CA ARG A 47 14.16 -8.93 -13.57
C ARG A 47 14.18 -8.97 -12.04
N PHE A 48 13.39 -8.09 -11.41
CA PHE A 48 13.22 -7.97 -9.96
C PHE A 48 11.72 -7.89 -9.60
N MET A 49 11.39 -7.99 -8.32
CA MET A 49 10.03 -7.72 -7.85
C MET A 49 9.73 -6.23 -7.96
N HIS A 50 8.53 -5.91 -8.43
CA HIS A 50 8.03 -4.55 -8.54
C HIS A 50 6.67 -4.46 -7.89
N ILE A 51 6.40 -3.29 -7.34
CA ILE A 51 5.11 -2.90 -6.82
C ILE A 51 4.57 -1.73 -7.62
N GLU A 52 3.28 -1.80 -7.94
CA GLU A 52 2.45 -0.66 -8.30
C GLU A 52 1.41 -0.48 -7.20
N LEU A 53 1.43 0.67 -6.54
CA LEU A 53 0.52 1.03 -5.44
C LEU A 53 -0.11 2.38 -5.75
N ASP A 54 -1.44 2.40 -5.81
CA ASP A 54 -2.24 3.62 -5.79
C ASP A 54 -3.09 3.62 -4.52
N SER A 55 -2.78 4.47 -3.54
CA SER A 55 -3.56 4.62 -2.31
C SER A 55 -4.20 6.00 -2.23
N PHE A 56 -5.39 6.08 -1.64
CA PHE A 56 -6.13 7.33 -1.54
C PHE A 56 -6.81 7.51 -0.17
N LEU A 57 -7.02 8.77 0.17
CA LEU A 57 -7.86 9.21 1.28
C LEU A 57 -8.89 10.21 0.72
N LYS A 58 -10.16 9.95 1.03
CA LYS A 58 -11.29 10.80 0.70
C LYS A 58 -11.43 11.93 1.73
N ASN A 59 -12.12 12.98 1.33
CA ASN A 59 -12.57 14.04 2.23
C ASN A 59 -14.01 13.79 2.70
N GLU A 60 -14.53 14.66 3.57
CA GLU A 60 -15.90 14.60 4.11
C GLU A 60 -16.99 14.62 3.03
N THR A 61 -16.68 15.06 1.81
CA THR A 61 -17.59 15.04 0.66
C THR A 61 -17.48 13.76 -0.19
N ASN A 62 -16.85 12.71 0.33
CA ASN A 62 -16.56 11.44 -0.34
C ASN A 62 -15.75 11.57 -1.65
N LYS A 63 -15.05 12.68 -1.86
CA LYS A 63 -14.17 12.88 -3.01
C LYS A 63 -12.75 12.48 -2.64
N ILE A 64 -12.09 11.74 -3.54
CA ILE A 64 -10.65 11.47 -3.43
C ILE A 64 -9.92 12.80 -3.55
N ASN A 65 -9.21 13.18 -2.49
CA ASN A 65 -8.48 14.47 -2.44
C ASN A 65 -6.98 14.25 -2.25
N LYS A 66 -6.59 13.16 -1.58
CA LYS A 66 -5.20 12.87 -1.24
C LYS A 66 -4.86 11.49 -1.77
N PHE A 67 -3.70 11.35 -2.38
CA PHE A 67 -3.29 10.09 -2.99
C PHE A 67 -1.77 9.90 -2.96
N ILE A 68 -1.36 8.63 -2.91
CA ILE A 68 0.02 8.17 -3.03
C ILE A 68 0.04 7.24 -4.23
N GLN A 69 0.87 7.53 -5.21
CA GLN A 69 1.10 6.66 -6.36
C GLN A 69 2.57 6.27 -6.41
N ILE A 70 2.83 4.98 -6.36
CA ILE A 70 4.18 4.41 -6.28
C ILE A 70 4.29 3.33 -7.33
N ASN A 71 5.31 3.43 -8.17
CA ASN A 71 5.76 2.35 -9.01
C ASN A 71 7.26 2.20 -8.82
N GLN A 72 7.69 1.13 -8.15
CA GLN A 72 9.12 0.92 -7.92
C GLN A 72 9.47 -0.55 -7.71
N ARG A 73 10.78 -0.81 -7.76
CA ARG A 73 11.36 -2.10 -7.39
C ARG A 73 11.29 -2.29 -5.87
N VAL A 74 10.99 -3.50 -5.45
CA VAL A 74 10.99 -3.94 -4.05
C VAL A 74 11.80 -5.22 -3.87
N PHE A 75 12.16 -5.51 -2.64
CA PHE A 75 12.94 -6.66 -2.21
C PHE A 75 12.19 -7.43 -1.13
N ASN A 76 12.58 -8.70 -0.98
CA ASN A 76 12.00 -9.56 0.03
C ASN A 76 12.54 -9.16 1.42
N GLU A 77 11.75 -9.41 2.46
CA GLU A 77 12.07 -9.15 3.88
C GLU A 77 12.31 -7.66 4.19
N GLU A 78 11.89 -6.76 3.29
CA GLU A 78 11.99 -5.32 3.48
C GLU A 78 10.65 -4.69 3.88
N ILE A 79 10.75 -3.56 4.58
CA ILE A 79 9.63 -2.70 4.97
C ILE A 79 9.78 -1.36 4.25
N TYR A 80 8.72 -0.95 3.57
CA TYR A 80 8.63 0.30 2.85
C TYR A 80 7.64 1.24 3.55
N LEU A 81 8.04 2.50 3.71
CA LEU A 81 7.15 3.58 4.12
C LEU A 81 6.95 4.53 2.93
N PHE A 82 5.72 4.62 2.45
CA PHE A 82 5.31 5.62 1.47
C PHE A 82 4.59 6.74 2.21
N ASP A 83 5.25 7.89 2.30
CA ASP A 83 4.77 9.01 3.10
C ASP A 83 4.02 10.05 2.25
N HIS A 84 3.02 10.68 2.85
CA HIS A 84 2.29 11.84 2.33
C HIS A 84 2.00 12.78 3.52
N PRO A 85 1.99 14.11 3.33
CA PRO A 85 1.70 15.07 4.41
C PRO A 85 0.43 14.85 5.25
N TYR A 86 -0.45 13.94 4.84
CA TYR A 86 -1.71 13.67 5.53
C TYR A 86 -1.89 12.21 5.93
N PHE A 87 -1.17 11.26 5.33
CA PHE A 87 -1.26 9.84 5.63
C PHE A 87 -0.01 9.11 5.15
N GLY A 88 0.32 7.96 5.74
CA GLY A 88 1.42 7.12 5.29
C GLY A 88 0.94 5.70 5.07
N VAL A 89 1.55 5.00 4.12
CA VAL A 89 1.34 3.57 3.88
C VAL A 89 2.60 2.82 4.24
N ILE A 90 2.49 1.87 5.16
CA ILE A 90 3.57 0.95 5.51
C ILE A 90 3.29 -0.39 4.84
N LEU A 91 4.27 -0.89 4.10
CA LEU A 91 4.21 -2.18 3.42
C LEU A 91 5.36 -3.06 3.90
N SER A 92 5.04 -4.26 4.39
CA SER A 92 6.02 -5.32 4.67
C SER A 92 5.84 -6.44 3.65
N ILE A 93 6.94 -6.89 3.05
CA ILE A 93 6.96 -8.01 2.10
C ILE A 93 7.78 -9.13 2.71
N ASN A 94 7.17 -10.30 2.88
CA ASN A 94 7.84 -11.49 3.39
C ASN A 94 7.52 -12.68 2.50
N GLU A 95 8.55 -13.45 2.13
CA GLU A 95 8.41 -14.78 1.54
C GLU A 95 8.04 -15.78 2.62
N ILE A 96 7.22 -16.78 2.26
CA ILE A 96 6.69 -17.82 3.15
C ILE A 96 7.06 -19.17 2.57
#